data_AF-A0A673JGA3-F1
#
_entry.id   AF-A0A673JGA3-F1
#
_cell.length_a   1.000
_cell.length_b   1.000
_cell.length_c   1.000
_cell.angle_alpha   90.00
_cell.angle_beta   90.00
_cell.angle_gamma   90.00
#
_symmetry.space_group_name_H-M   'P 1'
#
loop_
_entity.id
_entity.type
_entity.pdbx_description
1 polymer ?
#
loop_
_entity_poly.entity_id
_entity_poly.type
_entity_poly.pdbx_seq_one_letter_code
_entity_poly.pdbx_strand_id
1 'polypeptide(L)'
;MTELASKAPYASGQFEHFIFSFSMTSKSIIGPRRCGTVAPKAYSVYGCGFGEKTRISTCSYRYGCHSGQGGRFGARIMTGGCYDYLQKSEKATMQDLNDRLASYLDKVHFLEAANATLEKQIREYYEKKGLICQRDYSCYFKTIDCLQEKIKDATVNNGKILLQIDNTKLAAEDFKIKYENEATIRQCVKADVNNLRCILEKTCLAKPDLETQICALQEELVYLKKTHQEDVAALLCQLTDKKVCVEVDAAPQQDLNKVLDDIRCHYETIIDKHCREQECWFKEKMADLCKDAATNTEGLETSISKISDLRRTLQSLEIELQSQISMKGALECSLLETEARYSTMLAGFQKHINTYEAELCQVRSGIEQQGRDYAALLDIKSRLEQEIATYRCLLEKQDIK
;
A
#
# COMPACT_ATOMS: atom_id res chain seq x y z
N MET A 1 -51.05 80.27 -13.51
CA MET A 1 -51.53 79.44 -14.64
C MET A 1 -51.00 78.03 -14.44
N THR A 2 -51.85 77.03 -14.75
CA THR A 2 -51.54 75.71 -15.36
C THR A 2 -50.50 74.81 -14.65
N GLU A 3 -50.90 73.74 -13.95
CA GLU A 3 -51.34 72.40 -14.49
C GLU A 3 -50.15 71.46 -14.80
N LEU A 4 -50.10 70.15 -14.54
CA LEU A 4 -50.92 69.13 -13.82
C LEU A 4 -49.91 68.19 -13.09
N ALA A 5 -50.14 67.55 -11.93
CA ALA A 5 -51.23 66.70 -11.45
C ALA A 5 -51.30 65.27 -12.05
N SER A 6 -50.38 64.39 -11.64
CA SER A 6 -50.51 62.91 -11.66
C SER A 6 -49.49 62.28 -10.68
N LYS A 7 -49.72 61.37 -9.71
CA LYS A 7 -50.86 60.60 -9.16
C LYS A 7 -50.74 59.06 -9.34
N ALA A 8 -50.09 58.43 -8.35
CA ALA A 8 -50.17 56.99 -8.01
C ALA A 8 -49.46 56.01 -9.00
N PRO A 9 -49.19 54.72 -8.64
CA PRO A 9 -49.67 53.98 -7.47
C PRO A 9 -48.61 53.24 -6.62
N TYR A 10 -49.12 52.50 -5.62
CA TYR A 10 -48.40 51.48 -4.84
C TYR A 10 -47.73 50.43 -5.74
N ALA A 11 -46.54 49.96 -5.31
CA ALA A 11 -45.97 48.68 -5.73
C ALA A 11 -45.27 48.01 -4.54
N SER A 12 -45.98 47.10 -3.87
CA SER A 12 -45.45 46.32 -2.73
C SER A 12 -44.54 45.19 -3.24
N GLY A 13 -43.27 45.50 -3.50
CA GLY A 13 -42.27 44.51 -3.88
C GLY A 13 -41.87 43.61 -2.70
N GLN A 14 -42.26 42.33 -2.77
CA GLN A 14 -41.85 41.33 -1.80
C GLN A 14 -40.36 40.99 -1.99
N PHE A 15 -39.51 41.36 -1.02
CA PHE A 15 -38.19 40.76 -0.92
C PHE A 15 -38.33 39.37 -0.28
N GLU A 16 -38.22 38.31 -1.08
CA GLU A 16 -38.15 36.96 -0.54
C GLU A 16 -36.87 36.77 0.28
N HIS A 17 -37.03 36.58 1.59
CA HIS A 17 -35.95 36.06 2.42
C HIS A 17 -35.69 34.61 2.04
N PHE A 18 -34.67 34.39 1.21
CA PHE A 18 -34.14 33.05 0.89
C PHE A 18 -33.45 32.46 2.13
N ILE A 19 -34.25 31.94 3.08
CA ILE A 19 -33.77 31.24 4.26
C ILE A 19 -33.16 29.92 3.79
N PHE A 20 -31.84 29.90 3.62
CA PHE A 20 -31.10 28.68 3.30
C PHE A 20 -31.01 27.79 4.55
N SER A 21 -32.09 27.07 4.83
CA SER A 21 -32.23 26.18 5.97
C SER A 21 -31.32 24.96 5.82
N PHE A 22 -30.12 25.05 6.39
CA PHE A 22 -29.14 23.96 6.37
C PHE A 22 -29.60 22.80 7.27
N SER A 23 -30.42 21.93 6.70
CA SER A 23 -30.99 20.76 7.39
C SER A 23 -29.88 19.77 7.77
N MET A 24 -29.55 19.71 9.05
CA MET A 24 -28.70 18.67 9.62
C MET A 24 -29.44 17.32 9.59
N THR A 25 -29.34 16.65 8.45
CA THR A 25 -29.75 15.25 8.28
C THR A 25 -28.74 14.34 8.94
N SER A 26 -28.99 13.99 10.21
CA SER A 26 -28.19 13.05 11.01
C SER A 26 -28.11 11.68 10.34
N LYS A 27 -27.09 11.46 9.51
CA LYS A 27 -26.81 10.17 8.88
C LYS A 27 -26.30 9.19 9.93
N SER A 28 -27.21 8.38 10.46
CA SER A 28 -26.89 7.21 11.28
C SER A 28 -26.00 6.24 10.51
N ILE A 29 -24.71 6.21 10.83
CA ILE A 29 -23.78 5.19 10.34
C ILE A 29 -23.98 3.96 11.20
N ILE A 30 -24.89 3.08 10.76
CA ILE A 30 -25.04 1.74 11.31
C ILE A 30 -23.76 0.97 10.95
N GLY A 31 -22.86 0.84 11.92
CA GLY A 31 -21.60 0.12 11.73
C GLY A 31 -21.82 -1.34 11.31
N PRO A 32 -21.03 -1.88 10.37
CA PRO A 32 -21.16 -3.27 9.96
C PRO A 32 -20.91 -4.21 11.15
N ARG A 33 -21.80 -5.19 11.32
CA ARG A 33 -21.70 -6.19 12.39
C ARG A 33 -20.38 -6.96 12.27
N ARG A 34 -19.72 -7.25 13.40
CA ARG A 34 -18.57 -8.15 13.46
C ARG A 34 -18.95 -9.52 12.87
N CYS A 35 -18.44 -9.84 11.69
CA CYS A 35 -18.35 -11.23 11.24
C CYS A 35 -17.13 -11.86 11.93
N GLY A 36 -17.32 -12.99 12.62
CA GLY A 36 -16.26 -13.62 13.41
C GLY A 36 -15.27 -14.39 12.54
N THR A 37 -14.13 -13.80 12.23
CA THR A 37 -12.99 -14.52 11.65
C THR A 37 -12.37 -15.44 12.69
N VAL A 38 -12.68 -16.73 12.62
CA VAL A 38 -12.01 -17.76 13.42
C VAL A 38 -10.57 -17.88 12.95
N ALA A 39 -9.63 -17.46 13.80
CA ALA A 39 -8.21 -17.62 13.50
C ALA A 39 -7.82 -19.11 13.44
N PRO A 40 -7.03 -19.56 12.45
CA PRO A 40 -6.55 -20.93 12.40
C PRO A 40 -5.62 -21.19 13.60
N LYS A 41 -6.06 -22.09 14.48
CA LYS A 41 -5.36 -22.41 15.72
C LYS A 41 -4.12 -23.24 15.39
N ALA A 42 -2.93 -22.64 15.51
CA ALA A 42 -1.67 -23.34 15.27
C ALA A 42 -1.48 -24.48 16.28
N TYR A 43 -1.47 -25.72 15.79
CA TYR A 43 -1.09 -26.89 16.59
C TYR A 43 0.43 -27.02 16.61
N SER A 44 1.03 -26.62 17.74
CA SER A 44 2.40 -27.01 18.05
C SER A 44 2.43 -28.49 18.40
N VAL A 45 3.12 -29.29 17.58
CA VAL A 45 3.52 -30.67 17.93
C VAL A 45 5.02 -30.76 17.76
N TYR A 46 5.72 -30.72 18.89
CA TYR A 46 7.12 -31.10 19.00
C TYR A 46 7.19 -32.61 19.27
N GLY A 47 8.16 -33.31 18.66
CA GLY A 47 8.56 -34.65 19.10
C GLY A 47 8.60 -35.70 17.99
N CYS A 48 9.81 -36.22 17.74
CA CYS A 48 10.14 -37.39 16.93
C CYS A 48 9.78 -37.30 15.41
N GLY A 49 10.62 -37.79 14.50
CA GLY A 49 11.94 -38.41 14.65
C GLY A 49 12.16 -39.47 13.58
N PHE A 50 13.33 -39.47 12.94
CA PHE A 50 13.83 -40.47 11.98
C PHE A 50 12.83 -41.07 10.97
N GLY A 51 12.94 -40.66 9.70
CA GLY A 51 12.23 -41.32 8.61
C GLY A 51 12.79 -42.72 8.35
N GLU A 52 11.99 -43.75 8.62
CA GLU A 52 12.21 -45.11 8.14
C GLU A 52 10.97 -45.63 7.38
N LYS A 53 11.18 -46.49 6.38
CA LYS A 53 10.13 -46.92 5.44
C LYS A 53 9.39 -48.14 5.97
N THR A 54 8.07 -48.16 5.73
CA THR A 54 7.18 -49.29 6.00
C THR A 54 7.77 -50.63 5.54
N ARG A 55 7.87 -51.60 6.46
CA ARG A 55 8.15 -53.00 6.13
C ARG A 55 7.05 -53.88 6.72
N ILE A 56 6.21 -54.41 5.83
CA ILE A 56 5.31 -55.52 6.14
C ILE A 56 6.12 -56.81 5.97
N SER A 57 6.19 -57.63 7.01
CA SER A 57 6.90 -58.92 6.98
C SER A 57 5.92 -60.04 6.62
N THR A 58 6.01 -60.57 5.40
CA THR A 58 5.37 -61.82 5.00
C THR A 58 6.38 -62.95 4.95
N CYS A 59 6.19 -63.97 5.80
CA CYS A 59 6.92 -65.23 5.68
C CYS A 59 6.44 -65.98 4.43
N SER A 60 7.36 -66.55 3.66
CA SER A 60 7.04 -67.57 2.66
C SER A 60 8.05 -68.71 2.75
N TYR A 61 7.51 -69.91 2.93
CA TYR A 61 8.26 -71.15 3.14
C TYR A 61 8.25 -71.93 1.82
N ARG A 62 9.43 -72.24 1.26
CA ARG A 62 9.56 -73.05 0.05
C ARG A 62 10.59 -74.16 0.25
N TYR A 63 10.17 -75.39 0.04
CA TYR A 63 11.07 -76.52 -0.19
C TYR A 63 11.78 -76.37 -1.54
N GLY A 64 13.05 -76.76 -1.59
CA GLY A 64 13.85 -76.83 -2.82
C GLY A 64 14.49 -78.20 -2.98
N CYS A 65 13.88 -79.06 -3.80
CA CYS A 65 14.45 -80.37 -4.13
C CYS A 65 15.66 -80.21 -5.07
N HIS A 66 16.69 -81.05 -4.91
CA HIS A 66 17.87 -81.05 -5.79
C HIS A 66 17.69 -82.01 -6.97
N SER A 67 18.21 -81.62 -8.13
CA SER A 67 18.24 -82.40 -9.37
C SER A 67 19.68 -82.54 -9.88
N GLY A 68 19.96 -83.62 -10.62
CA GLY A 68 21.31 -84.00 -11.10
C GLY A 68 21.56 -85.50 -10.85
N GLN A 69 21.45 -86.45 -11.78
CA GLN A 69 21.74 -86.55 -13.23
C GLN A 69 23.17 -86.99 -13.55
N GLY A 70 23.31 -88.06 -14.34
CA GLY A 70 24.58 -88.62 -14.83
C GLY A 70 25.06 -89.84 -14.03
N GLY A 71 25.57 -90.91 -14.65
CA GLY A 71 25.69 -91.18 -16.09
C GLY A 71 26.04 -92.64 -16.40
N ARG A 72 25.82 -93.09 -17.65
CA ARG A 72 26.17 -94.43 -18.13
C ARG A 72 27.68 -94.58 -18.35
N PHE A 73 28.22 -95.78 -18.12
CA PHE A 73 29.22 -96.42 -18.99
C PHE A 73 29.07 -97.95 -18.91
N GLY A 74 29.59 -98.69 -19.89
CA GLY A 74 29.50 -100.16 -19.94
C GLY A 74 30.65 -100.79 -20.75
N ALA A 75 30.94 -102.07 -20.49
CA ALA A 75 32.08 -102.79 -21.06
C ALA A 75 31.77 -104.29 -21.33
N ARG A 76 32.69 -105.00 -21.99
CA ARG A 76 32.51 -106.34 -22.59
C ARG A 76 33.85 -107.13 -22.65
N ILE A 77 33.90 -108.46 -22.64
CA ILE A 77 32.85 -109.48 -22.39
C ILE A 77 33.18 -110.22 -21.06
N MET A 78 33.59 -111.50 -20.88
CA MET A 78 33.62 -112.71 -21.72
C MET A 78 33.59 -114.00 -20.84
N THR A 79 33.06 -115.09 -21.39
CA THR A 79 33.19 -116.53 -21.02
C THR A 79 33.69 -116.99 -19.63
N GLY A 80 32.87 -117.82 -18.96
CA GLY A 80 33.28 -119.19 -18.57
C GLY A 80 33.26 -119.58 -17.07
N GLY A 81 32.57 -120.67 -16.71
CA GLY A 81 32.74 -121.46 -15.46
C GLY A 81 32.44 -120.72 -14.14
N CYS A 82 31.19 -120.62 -13.66
CA CYS A 82 30.38 -121.66 -12.98
C CYS A 82 30.93 -122.14 -11.60
N TYR A 83 30.04 -122.15 -10.59
CA TYR A 83 30.21 -122.68 -9.21
C TYR A 83 31.07 -121.91 -8.16
N ASP A 84 30.94 -120.59 -8.07
CA ASP A 84 31.42 -119.80 -6.89
C ASP A 84 30.61 -118.51 -6.63
N TYR A 85 29.29 -118.55 -6.83
CA TYR A 85 28.50 -117.34 -7.12
C TYR A 85 27.72 -116.71 -5.94
N LEU A 86 27.71 -117.33 -4.75
CA LEU A 86 26.98 -116.79 -3.58
C LEU A 86 27.86 -116.11 -2.52
N GLN A 87 29.10 -116.55 -2.32
CA GLN A 87 29.94 -116.00 -1.25
C GLN A 87 30.84 -114.85 -1.72
N LYS A 88 31.11 -114.78 -3.04
CA LYS A 88 31.70 -113.59 -3.68
C LYS A 88 30.71 -112.46 -3.88
N SER A 89 29.41 -112.73 -4.05
CA SER A 89 28.41 -111.66 -4.23
C SER A 89 28.19 -110.87 -2.94
N GLU A 90 28.04 -111.52 -1.80
CA GLU A 90 27.92 -110.85 -0.49
C GLU A 90 29.15 -109.98 -0.19
N LYS A 91 30.36 -110.52 -0.42
CA LYS A 91 31.60 -109.75 -0.25
C LYS A 91 31.71 -108.59 -1.23
N ALA A 92 31.32 -108.76 -2.50
CA ALA A 92 31.28 -107.69 -3.48
C ALA A 92 30.27 -106.59 -3.10
N THR A 93 29.09 -106.95 -2.56
CA THR A 93 28.12 -105.96 -2.05
C THR A 93 28.63 -105.23 -0.81
N MET A 94 29.38 -105.89 0.06
CA MET A 94 30.06 -105.22 1.19
C MET A 94 31.20 -104.31 0.72
N GLN A 95 31.87 -104.62 -0.39
CA GLN A 95 32.85 -103.73 -1.00
C GLN A 95 32.18 -102.52 -1.65
N ASP A 96 31.13 -102.70 -2.48
CA ASP A 96 30.33 -101.60 -3.05
C ASP A 96 29.78 -100.65 -1.97
N LEU A 97 29.24 -101.20 -0.86
CA LEU A 97 28.79 -100.40 0.28
C LEU A 97 29.94 -99.65 0.99
N ASN A 98 31.13 -100.26 1.10
CA ASN A 98 32.30 -99.61 1.70
C ASN A 98 32.91 -98.54 0.79
N ASP A 99 33.00 -98.78 -0.52
CA ASP A 99 33.48 -97.82 -1.51
C ASP A 99 32.50 -96.63 -1.66
N ARG A 100 31.20 -96.91 -1.54
CA ARG A 100 30.15 -95.90 -1.44
C ARG A 100 30.21 -95.13 -0.11
N LEU A 101 30.55 -95.78 1.00
CA LEU A 101 30.76 -95.11 2.29
C LEU A 101 32.04 -94.25 2.29
N ALA A 102 33.12 -94.73 1.68
CA ALA A 102 34.35 -93.95 1.48
C ALA A 102 34.08 -92.70 0.64
N SER A 103 33.40 -92.83 -0.50
CA SER A 103 33.03 -91.68 -1.32
C SER A 103 31.99 -90.75 -0.67
N TYR A 104 31.15 -91.23 0.26
CA TYR A 104 30.37 -90.36 1.14
C TYR A 104 31.25 -89.59 2.14
N LEU A 105 32.25 -90.24 2.76
CA LEU A 105 33.19 -89.59 3.68
C LEU A 105 34.06 -88.54 2.97
N ASP A 106 34.62 -88.86 1.80
CA ASP A 106 35.32 -87.90 0.94
C ASP A 106 34.42 -86.72 0.58
N LYS A 107 33.13 -86.97 0.32
CA LYS A 107 32.18 -85.90 0.02
C LYS A 107 31.83 -85.05 1.25
N VAL A 108 31.76 -85.65 2.44
CA VAL A 108 31.62 -84.93 3.71
C VAL A 108 32.84 -84.04 3.95
N HIS A 109 34.06 -84.57 3.88
CA HIS A 109 35.28 -83.79 4.07
C HIS A 109 35.45 -82.67 3.02
N PHE A 110 35.04 -82.89 1.76
CA PHE A 110 34.97 -81.84 0.75
C PHE A 110 33.97 -80.74 1.13
N LEU A 111 32.80 -81.09 1.67
CA LEU A 111 31.78 -80.12 2.10
C LEU A 111 32.17 -79.39 3.39
N GLU A 112 32.84 -80.06 4.33
CA GLU A 112 33.43 -79.45 5.53
C GLU A 112 34.50 -78.42 5.15
N ALA A 113 35.43 -78.78 4.25
CA ALA A 113 36.42 -77.86 3.73
C ALA A 113 35.79 -76.69 2.97
N ALA A 114 34.78 -76.94 2.13
CA ALA A 114 34.05 -75.89 1.44
C ALA A 114 33.35 -74.93 2.42
N ASN A 115 32.64 -75.46 3.42
CA ASN A 115 31.99 -74.66 4.47
C ASN A 115 33.01 -73.83 5.25
N ALA A 116 34.16 -74.40 5.65
CA ALA A 116 35.22 -73.65 6.33
C ALA A 116 35.76 -72.50 5.47
N THR A 117 35.88 -72.67 4.15
CA THR A 117 36.26 -71.56 3.24
C THR A 117 35.15 -70.51 3.11
N LEU A 118 33.88 -70.91 3.05
CA LEU A 118 32.74 -69.99 3.01
C LEU A 118 32.59 -69.20 4.32
N GLU A 119 32.73 -69.83 5.48
CA GLU A 119 32.74 -69.14 6.78
C GLU A 119 33.89 -68.15 6.91
N LYS A 120 35.05 -68.43 6.31
CA LYS A 120 36.17 -67.49 6.23
C LYS A 120 35.83 -66.32 5.31
N GLN A 121 35.27 -66.59 4.13
CA GLN A 121 34.84 -65.55 3.18
C GLN A 121 33.72 -64.67 3.76
N ILE A 122 32.78 -65.24 4.53
CA ILE A 122 31.71 -64.50 5.21
C ILE A 122 32.29 -63.59 6.29
N ARG A 123 33.20 -64.09 7.14
CA ARG A 123 33.92 -63.26 8.11
C ARG A 123 34.71 -62.14 7.45
N GLU A 124 35.55 -62.47 6.47
CA GLU A 124 36.29 -61.49 5.68
C GLU A 124 35.36 -60.48 4.98
N TYR A 125 34.16 -60.87 4.53
CA TYR A 125 33.18 -59.95 3.95
C TYR A 125 32.61 -58.99 5.00
N TYR A 126 32.24 -59.47 6.19
CA TYR A 126 31.75 -58.61 7.27
C TYR A 126 32.85 -57.72 7.88
N GLU A 127 34.10 -58.16 7.88
CA GLU A 127 35.28 -57.37 8.29
C GLU A 127 35.63 -56.31 7.25
N LYS A 128 35.66 -56.64 5.94
CA LYS A 128 35.92 -55.68 4.84
C LYS A 128 34.76 -54.71 4.62
N LYS A 129 33.54 -55.09 5.04
CA LYS A 129 32.34 -54.24 5.14
C LYS A 129 32.20 -53.63 6.54
N GLY A 130 33.18 -53.86 7.42
CA GLY A 130 33.24 -53.33 8.78
C GLY A 130 33.26 -51.82 8.73
N LEU A 131 32.22 -51.20 9.31
CA LEU A 131 31.95 -49.77 9.21
C LEU A 131 31.95 -49.28 7.75
N ILE A 132 30.90 -49.65 7.00
CA ILE A 132 30.37 -48.70 5.99
C ILE A 132 30.18 -47.38 6.73
N CYS A 133 31.04 -46.42 6.43
CA CYS A 133 31.23 -45.21 7.21
C CYS A 133 29.87 -44.58 7.56
N GLN A 134 29.62 -44.39 8.86
CA GLN A 134 28.52 -43.54 9.29
C GLN A 134 28.79 -42.17 8.68
N ARG A 135 28.03 -41.79 7.65
CA ARG A 135 28.23 -40.50 6.99
C ARG A 135 28.01 -39.41 8.03
N ASP A 136 29.08 -38.72 8.39
CA ASP A 136 29.08 -37.74 9.49
C ASP A 136 28.28 -36.49 9.11
N TYR A 137 26.95 -36.57 9.25
CA TYR A 137 26.04 -35.44 9.01
C TYR A 137 26.20 -34.29 10.03
N SER A 138 27.15 -34.43 10.97
CA SER A 138 27.55 -33.43 11.98
C SER A 138 27.87 -32.05 11.39
N CYS A 139 28.43 -31.98 10.18
CA CYS A 139 28.67 -30.72 9.47
C CYS A 139 27.37 -30.00 9.05
N TYR A 140 26.32 -30.73 8.70
CA TYR A 140 25.04 -30.17 8.31
C TYR A 140 24.24 -29.65 9.50
N PHE A 141 24.31 -30.30 10.67
CA PHE A 141 23.61 -29.83 11.88
C PHE A 141 24.04 -28.39 12.25
N LYS A 142 25.35 -28.11 12.31
CA LYS A 142 25.86 -26.74 12.55
C LYS A 142 25.33 -25.70 11.54
N THR A 143 25.11 -26.11 10.28
CA THR A 143 24.55 -25.24 9.24
C THR A 143 23.05 -25.02 9.46
N ILE A 144 22.31 -26.09 9.82
CA ILE A 144 20.89 -26.04 10.15
C ILE A 144 20.65 -25.16 11.39
N ASP A 145 21.45 -25.30 12.43
CA ASP A 145 21.35 -24.52 13.68
C ASP A 145 21.57 -23.02 13.40
N CYS A 146 22.61 -22.67 12.63
CA CYS A 146 22.87 -21.30 12.21
C CYS A 146 21.74 -20.71 11.33
N LEU A 147 21.08 -21.54 10.49
CA LEU A 147 19.90 -21.11 9.72
C LEU A 147 18.67 -20.92 10.63
N GLN A 148 18.46 -21.80 11.61
CA GLN A 148 17.39 -21.63 12.60
C GLN A 148 17.59 -20.38 13.47
N GLU A 149 18.83 -20.07 13.86
CA GLU A 149 19.19 -18.86 14.58
C GLU A 149 18.86 -17.60 13.76
N LYS A 150 19.31 -17.54 12.50
CA LYS A 150 18.95 -16.45 11.57
C LYS A 150 17.44 -16.30 11.36
N ILE A 151 16.67 -17.38 11.37
CA ILE A 151 15.20 -17.33 11.28
C ILE A 151 14.58 -16.78 12.58
N LYS A 152 15.12 -17.13 13.76
CA LYS A 152 14.70 -16.56 15.05
C LYS A 152 15.00 -15.05 15.09
N ASP A 153 16.21 -14.65 14.70
CA ASP A 153 16.59 -13.24 14.64
C ASP A 153 15.74 -12.46 13.63
N ALA A 154 15.47 -13.01 12.45
CA ALA A 154 14.59 -12.38 11.46
C ALA A 154 13.15 -12.23 11.97
N THR A 155 12.60 -13.23 12.67
CA THR A 155 11.24 -13.15 13.23
C THR A 155 11.14 -12.15 14.39
N VAL A 156 12.17 -12.07 15.27
CA VAL A 156 12.26 -11.05 16.32
C VAL A 156 12.40 -9.63 15.73
N ASN A 157 13.26 -9.45 14.72
CA ASN A 157 13.42 -8.16 14.04
C ASN A 157 12.14 -7.73 13.29
N ASN A 158 11.46 -8.66 12.62
CA ASN A 158 10.16 -8.37 12.00
C ASN A 158 9.11 -7.96 13.04
N GLY A 159 9.06 -8.64 14.20
CA GLY A 159 8.19 -8.24 15.32
C GLY A 159 8.51 -6.84 15.85
N LYS A 160 9.80 -6.50 16.00
CA LYS A 160 10.26 -5.17 16.39
C LYS A 160 9.86 -4.09 15.37
N ILE A 161 10.01 -4.37 14.07
CA ILE A 161 9.62 -3.46 12.99
C ILE A 161 8.11 -3.23 12.99
N LEU A 162 7.29 -4.28 13.17
CA LEU A 162 5.83 -4.15 13.29
C LEU A 162 5.43 -3.27 14.48
N LEU A 163 6.05 -3.47 15.65
CA LEU A 163 5.81 -2.62 16.82
C LEU A 163 6.22 -1.15 16.60
N GLN A 164 7.29 -0.89 15.84
CA GLN A 164 7.70 0.47 15.46
C GLN A 164 6.73 1.10 14.45
N ILE A 165 6.22 0.31 13.49
CA ILE A 165 5.19 0.73 12.54
C ILE A 165 3.89 1.10 13.29
N ASP A 166 3.45 0.27 14.23
CA ASP A 166 2.19 0.55 14.95
C ASP A 166 2.34 1.69 15.97
N ASN A 167 3.51 1.83 16.62
CA ASN A 167 3.83 2.99 17.45
C ASN A 167 3.85 4.31 16.64
N THR A 168 4.44 4.30 15.43
CA THR A 168 4.48 5.50 14.57
C THR A 168 3.12 5.86 13.97
N LYS A 169 2.26 4.88 13.66
CA LYS A 169 0.84 5.11 13.33
C LYS A 169 0.09 5.78 14.47
N LEU A 170 0.17 5.21 15.68
CA LEU A 170 -0.51 5.76 16.86
C LEU A 170 -0.03 7.19 17.16
N ALA A 171 1.26 7.47 17.06
CA ALA A 171 1.80 8.83 17.20
C ALA A 171 1.27 9.79 16.13
N ALA A 172 1.15 9.34 14.87
CA ALA A 172 0.58 10.14 13.78
C ALA A 172 -0.92 10.42 13.97
N GLU A 173 -1.69 9.45 14.46
CA GLU A 173 -3.11 9.61 14.82
C GLU A 173 -3.27 10.59 15.99
N ASP A 174 -2.41 10.48 17.01
CA ASP A 174 -2.32 11.42 18.14
C ASP A 174 -2.05 12.86 17.67
N PHE A 175 -1.09 13.05 16.77
CA PHE A 175 -0.78 14.37 16.20
C PHE A 175 -1.90 14.90 15.31
N LYS A 176 -2.58 14.03 14.55
CA LYS A 176 -3.75 14.40 13.75
C LYS A 176 -4.89 14.92 14.65
N ILE A 177 -5.24 14.19 15.71
CA ILE A 177 -6.30 14.61 16.66
C ILE A 177 -5.92 15.93 17.34
N LYS A 178 -4.66 16.10 17.75
CA LYS A 178 -4.16 17.36 18.32
C LYS A 178 -4.25 18.52 17.32
N TYR A 179 -3.94 18.28 16.04
CA TYR A 179 -4.08 19.28 14.98
C TYR A 179 -5.55 19.64 14.70
N GLU A 180 -6.46 18.66 14.65
CA GLU A 180 -7.90 18.90 14.43
C GLU A 180 -8.52 19.71 15.59
N ASN A 181 -8.11 19.42 16.83
CA ASN A 181 -8.49 20.20 18.01
C ASN A 181 -7.91 21.63 17.98
N GLU A 182 -6.63 21.81 17.69
CA GLU A 182 -6.01 23.15 17.57
C GLU A 182 -6.63 23.96 16.42
N ALA A 183 -6.95 23.32 15.28
CA ALA A 183 -7.60 23.97 14.15
C ALA A 183 -9.02 24.47 14.48
N THR A 184 -9.80 23.68 15.22
CA THR A 184 -11.14 24.10 15.66
C THR A 184 -11.08 25.20 16.71
N ILE A 185 -10.18 25.12 17.70
CA ILE A 185 -9.93 26.21 18.67
C ILE A 185 -9.52 27.50 17.94
N ARG A 186 -8.58 27.42 17.00
CA ARG A 186 -8.16 28.55 16.15
C ARG A 186 -9.32 29.13 15.34
N GLN A 187 -10.25 28.30 14.84
CA GLN A 187 -11.42 28.77 14.12
C GLN A 187 -12.38 29.54 15.03
N CYS A 188 -12.64 29.05 16.25
CA CYS A 188 -13.43 29.78 17.25
C CYS A 188 -12.79 31.13 17.60
N VAL A 189 -11.51 31.15 17.98
CA VAL A 189 -10.78 32.39 18.32
C VAL A 189 -10.77 33.38 17.14
N LYS A 190 -10.66 32.89 15.89
CA LYS A 190 -10.76 33.75 14.70
C LYS A 190 -12.16 34.34 14.51
N ALA A 191 -13.23 33.59 14.83
CA ALA A 191 -14.59 34.12 14.83
C ALA A 191 -14.77 35.19 15.91
N ASP A 192 -14.26 34.94 17.13
CA ASP A 192 -14.34 35.89 18.25
C ASP A 192 -13.57 37.19 17.96
N VAL A 193 -12.38 37.11 17.38
CA VAL A 193 -11.62 38.30 16.93
C VAL A 193 -12.39 39.09 15.86
N ASN A 194 -13.10 38.43 14.94
CA ASN A 194 -13.95 39.11 13.96
C ASN A 194 -15.20 39.74 14.60
N ASN A 195 -15.82 39.06 15.58
CA ASN A 195 -16.95 39.59 16.34
C ASN A 195 -16.54 40.84 17.14
N LEU A 196 -15.39 40.80 17.83
CA LEU A 196 -14.83 41.94 18.56
C LEU A 196 -14.47 43.10 17.64
N ARG A 197 -13.96 42.84 16.43
CA ARG A 197 -13.74 43.88 15.40
C ARG A 197 -15.04 44.54 14.95
N CYS A 198 -16.10 43.76 14.72
CA CYS A 198 -17.42 44.30 14.36
C CYS A 198 -18.05 45.11 15.51
N ILE A 199 -17.84 44.71 16.77
CA ILE A 199 -18.24 45.51 17.94
C ILE A 199 -17.44 46.81 18.01
N LEU A 200 -16.12 46.75 17.83
CA LEU A 200 -15.24 47.93 17.81
C LEU A 200 -15.66 48.92 16.72
N GLU A 201 -15.89 48.45 15.49
CA GLU A 201 -16.40 49.23 14.36
C GLU A 201 -17.73 49.92 14.69
N LYS A 202 -18.71 49.17 15.22
CA LYS A 202 -20.01 49.74 15.66
C LYS A 202 -19.85 50.81 16.74
N THR A 203 -18.98 50.59 17.74
CA THR A 203 -18.71 51.61 18.77
C THR A 203 -17.91 52.81 18.23
N CYS A 204 -17.08 52.61 17.22
CA CYS A 204 -16.31 53.67 16.55
C CYS A 204 -17.18 54.56 15.66
N LEU A 205 -18.32 54.05 15.16
CA LEU A 205 -19.33 54.84 14.45
C LEU A 205 -20.32 55.50 15.42
N ALA A 206 -20.81 54.76 16.41
CA ALA A 206 -21.75 55.30 17.40
C ALA A 206 -21.17 56.44 18.25
N LYS A 207 -19.84 56.51 18.41
CA LYS A 207 -19.18 57.61 19.13
C LYS A 207 -19.35 58.97 18.42
N PRO A 208 -18.87 59.20 17.19
CA PRO A 208 -19.08 60.48 16.49
C PRO A 208 -20.55 60.78 16.22
N ASP A 209 -21.41 59.77 16.04
CA ASP A 209 -22.86 59.97 15.93
C ASP A 209 -23.45 60.60 17.22
N LEU A 210 -22.92 60.24 18.40
CA LEU A 210 -23.32 60.85 19.67
C LEU A 210 -22.60 62.19 19.93
N GLU A 211 -21.33 62.34 19.53
CA GLU A 211 -20.60 63.62 19.66
C GLU A 211 -21.23 64.72 18.79
N THR A 212 -21.69 64.39 17.57
CA THR A 212 -22.43 65.33 16.70
C THR A 212 -23.81 65.71 17.27
N GLN A 213 -24.55 64.76 17.87
CA GLN A 213 -25.78 65.08 18.61
C GLN A 213 -25.52 66.00 19.80
N ILE A 214 -24.42 65.79 20.54
CA ILE A 214 -24.02 66.67 21.64
C ILE A 214 -23.66 68.08 21.13
N CYS A 215 -22.93 68.20 20.02
CA CYS A 215 -22.63 69.50 19.42
C CYS A 215 -23.91 70.24 18.97
N ALA A 216 -24.84 69.56 18.28
CA ALA A 216 -26.10 70.16 17.85
C ALA A 216 -26.93 70.69 19.04
N LEU A 217 -27.04 69.91 20.12
CA LEU A 217 -27.73 70.34 21.35
C LEU A 217 -27.01 71.50 22.07
N GLN A 218 -25.68 71.60 21.97
CA GLN A 218 -24.93 72.75 22.48
C GLN A 218 -25.15 74.00 21.61
N GLU A 219 -25.20 73.86 20.29
CA GLU A 219 -25.51 74.94 19.35
C GLU A 219 -26.94 75.46 19.57
N GLU A 220 -27.94 74.58 19.73
CA GLU A 220 -29.32 74.95 20.09
C GLU A 220 -29.37 75.73 21.42
N LEU A 221 -28.64 75.27 22.45
CA LEU A 221 -28.57 75.96 23.75
C LEU A 221 -27.87 77.34 23.67
N VAL A 222 -26.87 77.50 22.80
CA VAL A 222 -26.22 78.80 22.56
C VAL A 222 -27.14 79.72 21.76
N TYR A 223 -27.80 79.21 20.71
CA TYR A 223 -28.77 79.94 19.91
C TYR A 223 -29.92 80.47 20.78
N LEU A 224 -30.56 79.60 21.57
CA LEU A 224 -31.70 79.98 22.42
C LEU A 224 -31.34 81.04 23.48
N LYS A 225 -30.12 80.95 24.06
CA LYS A 225 -29.59 81.99 24.96
C LYS A 225 -29.35 83.30 24.23
N LYS A 226 -28.79 83.26 23.02
CA LYS A 226 -28.52 84.43 22.20
C LYS A 226 -29.84 85.13 21.82
N THR A 227 -30.83 84.40 21.30
CA THR A 227 -32.15 84.96 20.97
C THR A 227 -32.79 85.62 22.18
N HIS A 228 -32.77 84.97 23.35
CA HIS A 228 -33.29 85.58 24.58
C HIS A 228 -32.56 86.87 24.98
N GLN A 229 -31.23 86.92 24.81
CA GLN A 229 -30.45 88.14 25.05
C GLN A 229 -30.76 89.25 24.03
N GLU A 230 -30.98 88.89 22.76
CA GLU A 230 -31.36 89.82 21.68
C GLU A 230 -32.78 90.36 21.88
N ASP A 231 -33.74 89.53 22.32
CA ASP A 231 -35.10 89.97 22.70
C ASP A 231 -35.06 90.98 23.86
N VAL A 232 -34.28 90.69 24.91
CA VAL A 232 -34.08 91.61 26.04
C VAL A 232 -33.41 92.91 25.60
N ALA A 233 -32.41 92.84 24.71
CA ALA A 233 -31.75 94.03 24.17
C ALA A 233 -32.70 94.86 23.28
N ALA A 234 -33.51 94.22 22.43
CA ALA A 234 -34.48 94.90 21.57
C ALA A 234 -35.56 95.64 22.38
N LEU A 235 -36.03 95.04 23.48
CA LEU A 235 -36.94 95.69 24.43
C LEU A 235 -36.30 96.91 25.11
N LEU A 236 -34.99 96.90 25.35
CA LEU A 236 -34.25 98.06 25.89
C LEU A 236 -34.02 99.15 24.82
N CYS A 237 -33.65 98.79 23.60
CA CYS A 237 -33.46 99.75 22.49
C CYS A 237 -34.77 100.49 22.12
N GLN A 238 -35.92 99.80 22.16
CA GLN A 238 -37.24 100.41 22.00
C GLN A 238 -37.57 101.49 23.06
N LEU A 239 -36.86 101.50 24.20
CA LEU A 239 -36.97 102.52 25.23
C LEU A 239 -35.98 103.69 25.06
N THR A 240 -34.93 103.55 24.23
CA THR A 240 -33.83 104.53 24.14
C THR A 240 -33.71 105.27 22.82
N ASP A 241 -34.12 104.70 21.68
CA ASP A 241 -33.77 105.24 20.35
C ASP A 241 -34.63 106.44 19.89
N LYS A 242 -34.37 107.61 20.49
CA LYS A 242 -34.87 108.93 20.06
C LYS A 242 -33.83 110.06 20.13
N LYS A 243 -32.71 109.95 19.40
CA LYS A 243 -31.88 111.06 18.83
C LYS A 243 -30.77 110.47 17.94
N VAL A 244 -30.73 110.73 16.63
CA VAL A 244 -30.27 111.96 15.90
C VAL A 244 -28.76 111.92 15.58
N CYS A 245 -28.43 112.16 14.30
CA CYS A 245 -27.08 112.16 13.72
C CYS A 245 -26.31 113.48 13.98
N VAL A 246 -25.07 113.60 13.47
CA VAL A 246 -24.66 114.61 12.46
C VAL A 246 -23.12 114.62 12.22
N GLU A 247 -22.74 114.97 10.99
CA GLU A 247 -21.44 114.89 10.33
C GLU A 247 -20.94 116.32 9.90
N VAL A 248 -19.70 116.64 9.52
CA VAL A 248 -18.30 116.11 9.62
C VAL A 248 -17.38 117.28 9.14
N ASP A 249 -16.12 117.41 9.60
CA ASP A 249 -15.16 118.32 8.93
C ASP A 249 -13.66 117.92 9.03
N ALA A 250 -12.84 118.35 8.06
CA ALA A 250 -11.41 118.04 7.91
C ALA A 250 -10.60 119.14 7.18
N ALA A 251 -9.28 119.18 7.43
CA ALA A 251 -8.39 120.29 7.05
C ALA A 251 -7.49 119.95 5.81
N PRO A 252 -6.57 120.83 5.32
CA PRO A 252 -6.62 121.23 3.89
C PRO A 252 -5.81 120.38 2.91
N GLN A 253 -6.10 120.60 1.62
CA GLN A 253 -5.64 119.79 0.48
C GLN A 253 -4.11 119.70 0.32
N GLN A 254 -3.59 118.48 0.38
CA GLN A 254 -2.45 118.05 -0.43
C GLN A 254 -2.90 117.93 -1.91
N ASP A 255 -1.96 117.81 -2.86
CA ASP A 255 -2.26 117.70 -4.30
C ASP A 255 -2.88 116.33 -4.64
N LEU A 256 -4.16 116.19 -4.31
CA LEU A 256 -4.81 114.93 -3.95
C LEU A 256 -4.77 113.89 -5.06
N ASN A 257 -4.89 114.32 -6.32
CA ASN A 257 -4.88 113.43 -7.48
C ASN A 257 -3.57 112.64 -7.59
N LYS A 258 -2.41 113.28 -7.35
CA LYS A 258 -1.11 112.59 -7.40
C LYS A 258 -1.00 111.53 -6.31
N VAL A 259 -1.39 111.87 -5.09
CA VAL A 259 -1.36 110.93 -3.96
C VAL A 259 -2.35 109.78 -4.18
N LEU A 260 -3.54 110.05 -4.74
CA LEU A 260 -4.52 109.02 -5.10
C LEU A 260 -4.06 108.13 -6.26
N ASP A 261 -3.36 108.70 -7.25
CA ASP A 261 -2.83 107.95 -8.40
C ASP A 261 -1.60 107.10 -8.00
N ASP A 262 -0.69 107.64 -7.17
CA ASP A 262 0.42 106.87 -6.57
C ASP A 262 -0.12 105.71 -5.71
N ILE A 263 -1.13 105.97 -4.86
CA ILE A 263 -1.82 104.95 -4.07
C ILE A 263 -2.49 103.91 -4.99
N ARG A 264 -3.15 104.34 -6.08
CA ARG A 264 -3.78 103.42 -7.03
C ARG A 264 -2.74 102.53 -7.70
N CYS A 265 -1.66 103.10 -8.25
CA CYS A 265 -0.59 102.32 -8.87
C CYS A 265 0.10 101.38 -7.87
N HIS A 266 0.20 101.76 -6.58
CA HIS A 266 0.74 100.88 -5.55
C HIS A 266 -0.18 99.70 -5.26
N TYR A 267 -1.50 99.92 -5.11
CA TYR A 267 -2.48 98.85 -4.95
C TYR A 267 -2.61 97.97 -6.20
N GLU A 268 -2.65 98.55 -7.39
CA GLU A 268 -2.61 97.83 -8.67
C GLU A 268 -1.37 96.92 -8.70
N THR A 269 -0.18 97.43 -8.40
CA THR A 269 1.06 96.62 -8.34
C THR A 269 1.00 95.48 -7.31
N ILE A 270 0.33 95.68 -6.17
CA ILE A 270 0.15 94.64 -5.14
C ILE A 270 -0.84 93.56 -5.61
N ILE A 271 -1.96 93.96 -6.22
CA ILE A 271 -2.95 93.05 -6.80
C ILE A 271 -2.30 92.23 -7.93
N ASP A 272 -1.56 92.88 -8.83
CA ASP A 272 -0.84 92.26 -9.94
C ASP A 272 0.21 91.24 -9.47
N LYS A 273 0.84 91.47 -8.31
CA LYS A 273 1.75 90.50 -7.68
C LYS A 273 0.98 89.34 -7.06
N HIS A 274 -0.04 89.63 -6.25
CA HIS A 274 -0.86 88.60 -5.60
C HIS A 274 -1.52 87.66 -6.63
N CYS A 275 -2.04 88.19 -7.74
CA CYS A 275 -2.59 87.38 -8.83
C CYS A 275 -1.53 86.49 -9.48
N ARG A 276 -0.33 87.01 -9.77
CA ARG A 276 0.78 86.20 -10.33
C ARG A 276 1.28 85.14 -9.35
N GLU A 277 1.40 85.48 -8.07
CA GLU A 277 1.83 84.56 -7.01
C GLU A 277 0.80 83.44 -6.79
N GLN A 278 -0.50 83.77 -6.77
CA GLN A 278 -1.58 82.78 -6.73
C GLN A 278 -1.59 81.90 -7.99
N GLU A 279 -1.47 82.49 -9.19
CA GLU A 279 -1.37 81.72 -10.44
C GLU A 279 -0.18 80.76 -10.44
N CYS A 280 0.99 81.20 -9.99
CA CYS A 280 2.18 80.34 -9.88
C CYS A 280 1.98 79.22 -8.86
N TRP A 281 1.42 79.52 -7.69
CA TRP A 281 1.12 78.52 -6.66
C TRP A 281 0.08 77.48 -7.14
N PHE A 282 -0.98 77.92 -7.82
CA PHE A 282 -1.96 77.01 -8.43
C PHE A 282 -1.31 76.15 -9.53
N LYS A 283 -0.46 76.73 -10.40
CA LYS A 283 0.25 75.97 -11.44
C LYS A 283 1.22 74.93 -10.84
N GLU A 284 1.93 75.29 -9.78
CA GLU A 284 2.80 74.36 -9.03
C GLU A 284 1.99 73.22 -8.39
N LYS A 285 0.91 73.53 -7.67
CA LYS A 285 0.08 72.51 -7.01
C LYS A 285 -0.67 71.61 -8.01
N MET A 286 -1.07 72.14 -9.17
CA MET A 286 -1.60 71.32 -10.26
C MET A 286 -0.52 70.44 -10.89
N ALA A 287 0.72 70.92 -11.03
CA ALA A 287 1.84 70.11 -11.52
C ALA A 287 2.20 68.96 -10.56
N ASP A 288 2.22 69.22 -9.25
CA ASP A 288 2.38 68.19 -8.20
C ASP A 288 1.28 67.13 -8.32
N LEU A 289 0.01 67.55 -8.33
CA LEU A 289 -1.14 66.63 -8.45
C LEU A 289 -1.14 65.83 -9.75
N CYS A 290 -0.74 66.42 -10.87
CA CYS A 290 -0.59 65.69 -12.14
C CYS A 290 0.55 64.66 -12.10
N LYS A 291 1.65 64.95 -11.40
CA LYS A 291 2.79 64.03 -11.22
C LYS A 291 2.45 62.88 -10.27
N ASP A 292 1.74 63.18 -9.18
CA ASP A 292 1.25 62.16 -8.25
C ASP A 292 0.16 61.29 -8.91
N ALA A 293 -0.72 61.87 -9.74
CA ALA A 293 -1.65 61.10 -10.55
C ALA A 293 -0.92 60.16 -11.54
N ALA A 294 0.08 60.67 -12.28
CA ALA A 294 0.85 59.89 -13.25
C ALA A 294 1.57 58.70 -12.60
N THR A 295 2.31 58.94 -11.52
CA THR A 295 3.03 57.88 -10.79
C THR A 295 2.09 56.85 -10.15
N ASN A 296 0.90 57.26 -9.69
CA ASN A 296 -0.13 56.32 -9.24
C ASN A 296 -0.71 55.49 -10.40
N THR A 297 -0.92 56.08 -11.60
CA THR A 297 -1.35 55.31 -12.78
C THR A 297 -0.30 54.30 -13.24
N GLU A 298 0.99 54.67 -13.26
CA GLU A 298 2.09 53.74 -13.56
C GLU A 298 2.17 52.60 -12.51
N GLY A 299 1.95 52.92 -11.23
CA GLY A 299 1.87 51.94 -10.15
C GLY A 299 0.70 50.95 -10.30
N LEU A 300 -0.45 51.43 -10.80
CA LEU A 300 -1.60 50.60 -11.12
C LEU A 300 -1.37 49.73 -12.36
N GLU A 301 -0.89 50.30 -13.47
CA GLU A 301 -0.60 49.56 -14.70
C GLU A 301 0.46 48.47 -14.48
N THR A 302 1.54 48.78 -13.77
CA THR A 302 2.57 47.80 -13.41
C THR A 302 2.11 46.78 -12.36
N SER A 303 0.97 46.98 -11.71
CA SER A 303 0.32 45.98 -10.85
C SER A 303 -0.64 45.11 -11.65
N ILE A 304 -1.40 45.69 -12.59
CA ILE A 304 -2.28 44.99 -13.53
C ILE A 304 -1.47 44.03 -14.42
N SER A 305 -0.31 44.46 -14.93
CA SER A 305 0.57 43.61 -15.74
C SER A 305 1.05 42.39 -14.94
N LYS A 306 1.62 42.59 -13.74
CA LYS A 306 2.02 41.51 -12.82
C LYS A 306 0.88 40.53 -12.51
N ILE A 307 -0.34 41.03 -12.27
CA ILE A 307 -1.52 40.18 -12.06
C ILE A 307 -1.86 39.38 -13.33
N SER A 308 -1.72 39.98 -14.51
CA SER A 308 -1.94 39.28 -15.79
C SER A 308 -0.90 38.19 -16.05
N ASP A 309 0.38 38.43 -15.72
CA ASP A 309 1.45 37.45 -15.88
C ASP A 309 1.34 36.30 -14.88
N LEU A 310 1.03 36.59 -13.61
CA LEU A 310 0.75 35.56 -12.62
C LEU A 310 -0.43 34.67 -13.06
N ARG A 311 -1.49 35.25 -13.65
CA ARG A 311 -2.60 34.48 -14.23
C ARG A 311 -2.17 33.60 -15.40
N ARG A 312 -1.31 34.10 -16.32
CA ARG A 312 -0.73 33.30 -17.41
C ARG A 312 0.11 32.13 -16.87
N THR A 313 0.96 32.37 -15.87
CA THR A 313 1.78 31.29 -15.27
C THR A 313 0.94 30.25 -14.55
N LEU A 314 -0.12 30.66 -13.85
CA LEU A 314 -1.07 29.74 -13.20
C LEU A 314 -1.75 28.85 -14.24
N GLN A 315 -2.29 29.43 -15.31
CA GLN A 315 -2.92 28.67 -16.40
C GLN A 315 -1.93 27.71 -17.07
N SER A 316 -0.67 28.11 -17.28
CA SER A 316 0.36 27.22 -17.83
C SER A 316 0.71 26.05 -16.90
N LEU A 317 0.76 26.29 -15.58
CA LEU A 317 1.00 25.24 -14.59
C LEU A 317 -0.21 24.31 -14.40
N GLU A 318 -1.43 24.83 -14.57
CA GLU A 318 -2.66 24.04 -14.53
C GLU A 318 -2.77 23.13 -15.76
N ILE A 319 -2.43 23.63 -16.96
CA ILE A 319 -2.34 22.82 -18.19
C ILE A 319 -1.29 21.71 -18.03
N GLU A 320 -0.12 22.03 -17.47
CA GLU A 320 0.92 21.02 -17.23
C GLU A 320 0.53 20.01 -16.14
N LEU A 321 -0.21 20.42 -15.10
CA LEU A 321 -0.77 19.48 -14.14
C LEU A 321 -1.74 18.49 -14.81
N GLN A 322 -2.59 18.94 -15.74
CA GLN A 322 -3.48 18.05 -16.50
C GLN A 322 -2.72 17.18 -17.51
N SER A 323 -1.63 17.67 -18.12
CA SER A 323 -0.76 16.88 -19.00
C SER A 323 -0.11 15.72 -18.23
N GLN A 324 0.43 15.99 -17.04
CA GLN A 324 1.08 15.02 -16.16
C GLN A 324 0.08 14.00 -15.59
N ILE A 325 -1.13 14.43 -15.21
CA ILE A 325 -2.22 13.51 -14.80
C ILE A 325 -2.60 12.57 -15.96
N SER A 326 -2.72 13.09 -17.18
CA SER A 326 -3.04 12.31 -18.37
C SER A 326 -1.95 11.29 -18.71
N MET A 327 -0.67 11.71 -18.65
CA MET A 327 0.49 10.83 -18.86
C MET A 327 0.58 9.73 -17.78
N LYS A 328 0.35 10.07 -16.50
CA LYS A 328 0.28 9.10 -15.41
C LYS A 328 -0.78 8.03 -15.69
N GLY A 329 -2.00 8.44 -16.06
CA GLY A 329 -3.09 7.51 -16.38
C GLY A 329 -2.75 6.59 -17.56
N ALA A 330 -2.13 7.12 -18.61
CA ALA A 330 -1.68 6.31 -19.75
C ALA A 330 -0.61 5.26 -19.37
N LEU A 331 0.35 5.63 -18.51
CA LEU A 331 1.37 4.71 -18.00
C LEU A 331 0.79 3.65 -17.07
N GLU A 332 -0.16 4.00 -16.20
CA GLU A 332 -0.86 3.03 -15.33
C GLU A 332 -1.71 2.04 -16.14
N CYS A 333 -2.42 2.50 -17.17
CA CYS A 333 -3.14 1.62 -18.10
C CYS A 333 -2.19 0.68 -18.86
N SER A 334 -1.05 1.19 -19.34
CA SER A 334 -0.05 0.37 -20.06
C SER A 334 0.59 -0.68 -19.15
N LEU A 335 0.90 -0.33 -17.89
CA LEU A 335 1.37 -1.29 -16.89
C LEU A 335 0.36 -2.43 -16.71
N LEU A 336 -0.90 -2.10 -16.41
CA LEU A 336 -1.98 -3.09 -16.21
C LEU A 336 -2.21 -3.97 -17.44
N GLU A 337 -2.10 -3.42 -18.66
CA GLU A 337 -2.17 -4.21 -19.90
C GLU A 337 -1.02 -5.22 -20.00
N THR A 338 0.22 -4.79 -19.70
CA THR A 338 1.38 -5.71 -19.73
C THR A 338 1.28 -6.79 -18.64
N GLU A 339 0.85 -6.44 -17.43
CA GLU A 339 0.62 -7.39 -16.33
C GLU A 339 -0.46 -8.42 -16.70
N ALA A 340 -1.60 -7.97 -17.25
CA ALA A 340 -2.66 -8.86 -17.73
C ALA A 340 -2.17 -9.80 -18.86
N ARG A 341 -1.35 -9.28 -19.79
CA ARG A 341 -0.74 -10.07 -20.87
C ARG A 341 0.21 -11.14 -20.33
N TYR A 342 1.10 -10.79 -19.39
CA TYR A 342 2.02 -11.75 -18.79
C TYR A 342 1.31 -12.76 -17.88
N SER A 343 0.29 -12.35 -17.12
CA SER A 343 -0.57 -13.23 -16.34
C SER A 343 -1.26 -14.28 -17.23
N THR A 344 -1.82 -13.84 -18.36
CA THR A 344 -2.44 -14.73 -19.37
C THR A 344 -1.41 -15.72 -19.96
N MET A 345 -0.19 -15.25 -20.26
CA MET A 345 0.89 -16.10 -20.77
C MET A 345 1.34 -17.14 -19.74
N LEU A 346 1.50 -16.76 -18.47
CA LEU A 346 1.84 -17.66 -17.37
C LEU A 346 0.74 -18.71 -17.12
N ALA A 347 -0.53 -18.32 -17.18
CA ALA A 347 -1.66 -19.25 -17.12
C ALA A 347 -1.65 -20.25 -18.30
N GLY A 348 -1.24 -19.80 -19.49
CA GLY A 348 -0.99 -20.65 -20.65
C GLY A 348 0.12 -21.69 -20.39
N PHE A 349 1.27 -21.26 -19.89
CA PHE A 349 2.37 -22.17 -19.54
C PHE A 349 1.99 -23.14 -18.41
N GLN A 350 1.28 -22.69 -17.38
CA GLN A 350 0.78 -23.58 -16.32
C GLN A 350 -0.19 -24.63 -16.88
N LYS A 351 -1.06 -24.27 -17.84
CA LYS A 351 -1.92 -25.25 -18.53
C LYS A 351 -1.10 -26.30 -19.27
N HIS A 352 -0.01 -25.91 -19.95
CA HIS A 352 0.89 -26.85 -20.63
C HIS A 352 1.62 -27.77 -19.64
N ILE A 353 2.11 -27.24 -18.50
CA ILE A 353 2.71 -28.04 -17.43
C ILE A 353 1.69 -29.09 -16.94
N ASN A 354 0.46 -28.67 -16.60
CA ASN A 354 -0.59 -29.56 -16.12
C ASN A 354 -0.93 -30.68 -17.13
N THR A 355 -0.91 -30.40 -18.44
CA THR A 355 -1.11 -31.44 -19.47
C THR A 355 0.04 -32.44 -19.53
N TYR A 356 1.29 -31.98 -19.49
CA TYR A 356 2.45 -32.89 -19.50
C TYR A 356 2.56 -33.71 -18.21
N GLU A 357 2.19 -33.14 -17.05
CA GLU A 357 2.09 -33.88 -15.79
C GLU A 357 1.02 -34.98 -15.85
N ALA A 358 -0.15 -34.69 -16.45
CA ALA A 358 -1.20 -35.68 -16.66
C ALA A 358 -0.76 -36.81 -17.61
N GLU A 359 -0.13 -36.47 -18.74
CA GLU A 359 0.45 -37.44 -19.69
C GLU A 359 1.51 -38.33 -19.01
N LEU A 360 2.41 -37.75 -18.22
CA LEU A 360 3.42 -38.49 -17.46
C LEU A 360 2.78 -39.44 -16.42
N CYS A 361 1.68 -39.03 -15.79
CA CYS A 361 0.94 -39.90 -14.86
C CYS A 361 0.19 -41.03 -15.60
N GLN A 362 -0.34 -40.77 -16.79
CA GLN A 362 -0.96 -41.79 -17.65
C GLN A 362 0.08 -42.82 -18.13
N VAL A 363 1.26 -42.37 -18.58
CA VAL A 363 2.34 -43.28 -18.99
C VAL A 363 2.85 -44.12 -17.81
N ARG A 364 3.04 -43.52 -16.63
CA ARG A 364 3.46 -44.27 -15.41
C ARG A 364 2.44 -45.33 -15.02
N SER A 365 1.16 -44.98 -14.91
CA SER A 365 0.10 -45.93 -14.55
C SER A 365 -0.10 -47.02 -15.62
N GLY A 366 0.13 -46.71 -16.89
CA GLY A 366 0.18 -47.69 -17.98
C GLY A 366 1.35 -48.69 -17.85
N ILE A 367 2.55 -48.22 -17.53
CA ILE A 367 3.73 -49.07 -17.28
C ILE A 367 3.50 -49.96 -16.04
N GLU A 368 2.94 -49.41 -14.96
CA GLU A 368 2.57 -50.19 -13.78
C GLU A 368 1.52 -51.27 -14.07
N GLN A 369 0.54 -50.97 -14.94
CA GLN A 369 -0.46 -51.94 -15.36
C GLN A 369 0.18 -53.05 -16.20
N GLN A 370 0.98 -52.72 -17.20
CA GLN A 370 1.75 -53.71 -17.98
C GLN A 370 2.63 -54.57 -17.07
N GLY A 371 3.27 -53.98 -16.04
CA GLY A 371 4.05 -54.72 -15.04
C GLY A 371 3.22 -55.74 -14.25
N ARG A 372 1.96 -55.40 -13.89
CA ARG A 372 1.01 -56.34 -13.26
C ARG A 372 0.61 -57.46 -14.23
N ASP A 373 0.30 -57.10 -15.48
CA ASP A 373 -0.14 -58.05 -16.51
C ASP A 373 0.98 -59.05 -16.89
N TYR A 374 2.22 -58.58 -17.03
CA TYR A 374 3.40 -59.44 -17.23
C TYR A 374 3.65 -60.37 -16.04
N ALA A 375 3.47 -59.90 -14.80
CA ALA A 375 3.63 -60.73 -13.61
C ALA A 375 2.58 -61.85 -13.55
N ALA A 376 1.31 -61.54 -13.85
CA ALA A 376 0.23 -62.52 -13.93
C ALA A 376 0.45 -63.55 -15.06
N LEU A 377 0.93 -63.10 -16.23
CA LEU A 377 1.23 -63.99 -17.35
C LEU A 377 2.43 -64.90 -17.05
N LEU A 378 3.41 -64.42 -16.30
CA LEU A 378 4.56 -65.22 -15.82
C LEU A 378 4.15 -66.27 -14.78
N ASP A 379 3.19 -65.97 -13.89
CA ASP A 379 2.62 -66.95 -12.96
C ASP A 379 1.84 -68.04 -13.71
N ILE A 380 0.97 -67.65 -14.66
CA ILE A 380 0.25 -68.60 -15.53
C ILE A 380 1.23 -69.48 -16.30
N LYS A 381 2.28 -68.91 -16.90
CA LYS A 381 3.36 -69.67 -17.56
C LYS A 381 4.02 -70.66 -16.59
N SER A 382 4.35 -70.20 -15.38
CA SER A 382 5.01 -71.04 -14.35
C SER A 382 4.14 -72.22 -13.92
N ARG A 383 2.81 -72.04 -13.92
CA ARG A 383 1.84 -73.13 -13.65
C ARG A 383 1.75 -74.10 -14.83
N LEU A 384 1.66 -73.59 -16.06
CA LEU A 384 1.66 -74.43 -17.28
C LEU A 384 2.96 -75.25 -17.42
N GLU A 385 4.12 -74.70 -17.04
CA GLU A 385 5.38 -75.44 -17.02
C GLU A 385 5.38 -76.59 -15.98
N GLN A 386 4.70 -76.42 -14.83
CA GLN A 386 4.48 -77.49 -13.84
C GLN A 386 3.48 -78.54 -14.34
N GLU A 387 2.40 -78.12 -15.00
CA GLU A 387 1.41 -79.01 -15.63
C GLU A 387 2.13 -79.88 -16.70
N ILE A 388 2.92 -79.27 -17.60
CA ILE A 388 3.74 -80.00 -18.60
C ILE A 388 4.75 -80.96 -17.95
N ALA A 389 5.38 -80.57 -16.83
CA ALA A 389 6.31 -81.44 -16.12
C ALA A 389 5.61 -82.66 -15.49
N THR A 390 4.40 -82.49 -14.94
CA THR A 390 3.63 -83.63 -14.40
C THR A 390 3.10 -84.54 -15.51
N TYR A 391 2.64 -83.99 -16.65
CA TYR A 391 2.27 -84.81 -17.82
C TYR A 391 3.44 -85.63 -18.37
N ARG A 392 4.65 -85.07 -18.46
CA ARG A 392 5.87 -85.81 -18.85
C ARG A 392 6.16 -86.97 -17.89
N CYS A 393 6.11 -86.73 -16.57
CA CYS A 393 6.35 -87.76 -15.57
C CYS A 393 5.26 -88.86 -15.55
N LEU A 394 4.05 -88.58 -16.05
CA LEU A 394 3.00 -89.60 -16.22
C LEU A 394 3.23 -90.46 -17.47
N LEU A 395 3.66 -89.85 -18.59
CA LEU A 395 4.05 -90.57 -19.81
C LEU A 395 5.24 -91.51 -19.54
N GLU A 396 6.31 -91.00 -18.92
CA GLU A 396 7.48 -91.79 -18.51
C GLU A 396 7.12 -92.99 -17.61
N LYS A 397 5.98 -92.96 -16.90
CA LYS A 397 5.48 -94.06 -16.07
C LYS A 397 4.55 -95.03 -16.81
N GLN A 398 4.00 -94.65 -17.96
CA GLN A 398 3.26 -95.56 -18.84
C GLN A 398 4.20 -96.36 -19.74
N ASP A 399 5.35 -95.79 -20.12
CA ASP A 399 6.38 -96.43 -20.96
C ASP A 399 7.26 -97.47 -20.22
N ILE A 400 6.98 -97.75 -18.94
CA ILE A 400 7.68 -98.75 -18.10
C ILE A 400 6.73 -99.94 -17.82
N LYS A 401 6.22 -100.55 -18.90
CA LYS A 401 5.45 -101.79 -18.91
C LYS A 401 6.03 -102.77 -19.93
#